data_AF-A0A0K6S797-F1
#
_entry.id   AF-A0A0K6S797-F1
#
_cell.length_a   1.000
_cell.length_b   1.000
_cell.length_c   1.000
_cell.angle_alpha   90.00
_cell.angle_beta   90.00
_cell.angle_gamma   90.00
#
_symmetry.space_group_name_H-M   'P 1'
#
loop_
_entity.id
_entity.type
_entity.pdbx_description
1 polymer ?
#
loop_
_entity_poly.entity_id
_entity_poly.type
_entity_poly.pdbx_seq_one_letter_code
_entity_poly.pdbx_strand_id
1 'polypeptide(L)'
;MMKLLVALALVAVSLSPAAASAGGLRKLKQPGCVSPSYHFEEGPTGSVCVNDCQCDGMRVCSEFGFCEGTARVAAAVEKKEEETVKQPGCVSPSYHFEEGPTGSVCVNDCQCDGMRVCSEFGFCEGTARVAAAVEKKEERR
;
A
#
# COMPACT_ATOMS: atom_id res chain seq x y z
N MET A 1 -26.42 -78.14 -1.37
CA MET A 1 -27.56 -77.51 -2.08
C MET A 1 -27.83 -76.17 -1.41
N MET A 2 -27.14 -75.11 -1.82
CA MET A 2 -27.69 -73.98 -2.60
C MET A 2 -29.00 -73.42 -2.04
N LYS A 3 -28.92 -72.24 -1.43
CA LYS A 3 -29.65 -71.04 -1.91
C LYS A 3 -29.05 -69.79 -1.28
N LEU A 4 -28.21 -69.16 -2.11
CA LEU A 4 -27.76 -67.78 -2.03
C LEU A 4 -28.99 -66.87 -2.17
N LEU A 5 -29.21 -65.96 -1.22
CA LEU A 5 -30.14 -64.84 -1.38
C LEU A 5 -29.34 -63.56 -1.17
N VAL A 6 -28.79 -63.05 -2.28
CA VAL A 6 -28.29 -61.69 -2.42
C VAL A 6 -29.49 -60.85 -2.84
N ALA A 7 -29.98 -60.00 -1.94
CA ALA A 7 -30.84 -58.88 -2.29
C ALA A 7 -30.92 -57.90 -1.11
N LEU A 8 -30.21 -56.77 -1.20
CA LEU A 8 -30.86 -55.48 -1.05
C LEU A 8 -29.99 -54.39 -1.69
N ALA A 9 -30.51 -53.88 -2.80
CA ALA A 9 -29.98 -52.77 -3.54
C ALA A 9 -30.36 -51.43 -2.90
N LEU A 10 -29.72 -50.39 -3.44
CA LEU A 10 -30.06 -48.96 -3.41
C LEU A 10 -29.48 -48.15 -2.24
N VAL A 11 -28.25 -47.69 -2.52
CA VAL A 11 -27.68 -46.44 -2.00
C VAL A 11 -28.64 -45.30 -2.35
N ALA A 12 -29.42 -44.84 -1.38
CA ALA A 12 -30.16 -43.59 -1.49
C ALA A 12 -29.16 -42.44 -1.26
N VAL A 13 -28.58 -41.93 -2.36
CA VAL A 13 -27.91 -40.63 -2.34
C VAL A 13 -28.99 -39.58 -2.14
N SER A 14 -29.19 -39.14 -0.90
CA SER A 14 -30.05 -38.00 -0.60
C SER A 14 -29.37 -36.73 -1.12
N LEU A 15 -29.62 -36.40 -2.39
CA LEU A 15 -29.44 -35.05 -2.91
C LEU A 15 -30.43 -34.16 -2.16
N SER A 16 -29.92 -33.45 -1.14
CA SER A 16 -30.63 -32.32 -0.54
C SER A 16 -30.89 -31.28 -1.63
N PRO A 17 -32.14 -30.90 -1.93
CA PRO A 17 -32.38 -29.67 -2.65
C PRO A 17 -32.02 -28.53 -1.70
N ALA A 18 -30.90 -27.85 -1.98
CA ALA A 18 -30.68 -26.51 -1.46
C ALA A 18 -31.85 -25.67 -1.97
N ALA A 19 -32.79 -25.37 -1.09
CA ALA A 19 -33.86 -24.44 -1.35
C ALA A 19 -33.23 -23.08 -1.63
N ALA A 20 -33.02 -22.80 -2.92
CA ALA A 20 -32.84 -21.47 -3.43
C ALA A 20 -34.16 -20.74 -3.16
N SER A 21 -34.24 -20.12 -1.98
CA SER A 21 -35.28 -19.16 -1.65
C SER A 21 -35.12 -17.99 -2.61
N ALA A 22 -35.88 -18.03 -3.70
CA ALA A 22 -36.24 -16.88 -4.51
C ALA A 22 -37.12 -15.95 -3.65
N GLY A 23 -36.49 -15.26 -2.70
CA GLY A 23 -37.06 -14.18 -1.93
C GLY A 23 -36.53 -12.87 -2.49
N GLY A 24 -37.32 -12.23 -3.35
CA GLY A 24 -37.03 -10.90 -3.86
C GLY A 24 -36.90 -9.90 -2.71
N LEU A 25 -35.65 -9.53 -2.40
CA LEU A 25 -35.35 -8.31 -1.68
C LEU A 25 -34.84 -7.32 -2.70
N ARG A 26 -35.76 -6.41 -3.04
CA ARG A 26 -35.51 -5.20 -3.82
C ARG A 26 -34.16 -4.61 -3.40
N LYS A 27 -33.33 -4.29 -4.41
CA LYS A 27 -32.14 -3.43 -4.38
C LYS A 27 -32.29 -2.33 -3.31
N LEU A 28 -31.95 -2.66 -2.06
CA LEU A 28 -31.73 -1.68 -1.04
C LEU A 28 -30.28 -1.30 -1.25
N LYS A 29 -30.06 -0.12 -1.80
CA LYS A 29 -28.79 0.57 -1.74
C LYS A 29 -28.51 0.78 -0.24
N GLN A 30 -27.91 -0.22 0.40
CA GLN A 30 -27.69 -0.21 1.83
C GLN A 30 -26.63 0.87 2.11
N PRO A 31 -26.97 1.93 2.85
CA PRO A 31 -26.01 2.97 3.16
C PRO A 31 -24.93 2.37 4.06
N GLY A 32 -23.69 2.36 3.59
CA GLY A 32 -22.53 1.90 4.36
C GLY A 32 -21.65 0.85 3.68
N CYS A 33 -22.15 0.16 2.64
CA CYS A 33 -21.34 -0.83 1.92
C CYS A 33 -20.57 -0.25 0.74
N VAL A 34 -21.05 0.82 0.11
CA VAL A 34 -20.34 1.47 -1.00
C VAL A 34 -19.46 2.57 -0.44
N SER A 35 -18.24 2.23 -0.04
CA SER A 35 -17.26 3.21 0.45
C SER A 35 -15.83 2.73 0.24
N PRO A 36 -14.84 3.61 0.06
CA PRO A 36 -13.43 3.21 -0.08
C PRO A 36 -12.89 2.38 1.10
N SER A 37 -13.53 2.51 2.27
CA SER A 37 -13.17 1.85 3.52
C SER A 37 -13.95 0.54 3.75
N TYR A 38 -14.90 0.21 2.89
CA TYR A 38 -15.63 -1.06 2.98
C TYR A 38 -14.77 -2.19 2.44
N HIS A 39 -14.66 -3.29 3.19
CA HIS A 39 -13.88 -4.46 2.82
C HIS A 39 -14.77 -5.67 2.65
N PHE A 40 -14.73 -6.27 1.45
CA PHE A 40 -15.43 -7.52 1.17
C PHE A 40 -14.56 -8.44 0.31
N GLU A 41 -14.50 -9.72 0.66
CA GLU A 41 -13.74 -10.72 -0.11
C GLU A 41 -14.64 -11.33 -1.20
N GLU A 42 -14.41 -10.94 -2.46
CA GLU A 42 -15.22 -11.36 -3.61
C GLU A 42 -15.00 -12.83 -4.04
N GLY A 43 -14.10 -13.56 -3.37
CA GLY A 43 -13.85 -14.99 -3.55
C GLY A 43 -13.26 -15.40 -4.92
N PRO A 44 -12.93 -16.70 -5.09
CA PRO A 44 -12.24 -17.20 -6.29
C PRO A 44 -13.14 -17.35 -7.52
N THR A 45 -14.47 -17.32 -7.34
CA THR A 45 -15.46 -17.45 -8.44
C THR A 45 -15.80 -16.12 -9.11
N GLY A 46 -15.02 -15.08 -8.87
CA GLY A 46 -15.00 -13.89 -9.73
C GLY A 46 -16.20 -12.98 -9.53
N SER A 47 -16.26 -12.31 -8.38
CA SER A 47 -17.04 -11.07 -8.25
C SER A 47 -18.55 -11.24 -8.42
N VAL A 48 -19.13 -12.41 -8.10
CA VAL A 48 -20.58 -12.62 -8.22
C VAL A 48 -21.32 -11.94 -7.06
N CYS A 49 -22.40 -11.22 -7.37
CA CYS A 49 -23.16 -10.45 -6.40
C CYS A 49 -24.67 -10.48 -6.67
N VAL A 50 -25.44 -10.29 -5.60
CA VAL A 50 -26.88 -9.99 -5.61
C VAL A 50 -27.18 -8.59 -5.07
N ASN A 51 -26.23 -7.97 -4.36
CA ASN A 51 -26.30 -6.61 -3.87
C ASN A 51 -24.90 -5.98 -3.74
N ASP A 52 -24.85 -4.65 -3.56
CA ASP A 52 -23.61 -3.87 -3.51
C ASP A 52 -22.72 -4.22 -2.31
N CYS A 53 -23.27 -4.80 -1.23
CA CYS A 53 -22.49 -5.23 -0.06
C CYS A 53 -21.69 -6.52 -0.30
N GLN A 54 -21.80 -7.12 -1.48
CA GLN A 54 -20.96 -8.25 -1.89
C GLN A 54 -19.83 -7.82 -2.81
N CYS A 55 -19.61 -6.50 -2.92
CA CYS A 55 -18.58 -5.90 -3.74
C CYS A 55 -17.62 -5.11 -2.87
N ASP A 56 -16.31 -5.21 -3.16
CA ASP A 56 -15.30 -4.54 -2.34
C ASP A 56 -15.30 -3.02 -2.57
N GLY A 57 -15.11 -2.27 -1.48
CA GLY A 57 -14.90 -0.84 -1.54
C GLY A 57 -16.07 -0.08 -2.17
N MET A 58 -15.77 0.66 -3.23
CA MET A 58 -16.75 1.46 -3.99
C MET A 58 -17.40 0.69 -5.15
N ARG A 59 -17.13 -0.61 -5.29
CA ARG A 59 -17.72 -1.42 -6.37
C ARG A 59 -19.21 -1.61 -6.13
N VAL A 60 -19.94 -1.76 -7.23
CA VAL A 60 -21.40 -1.93 -7.22
C VAL A 60 -21.78 -3.18 -7.98
N CYS A 61 -22.93 -3.76 -7.62
CA CYS A 61 -23.41 -4.97 -8.26
C CYS A 61 -24.15 -4.64 -9.56
N SER A 62 -23.59 -5.09 -10.69
CA SER A 62 -24.20 -4.91 -12.01
C SER A 62 -25.50 -5.69 -12.16
N GLU A 63 -26.28 -5.36 -13.20
CA GLU A 63 -27.51 -6.10 -13.53
C GLU A 63 -27.25 -7.56 -13.95
N PHE A 64 -26.02 -7.87 -14.34
CA PHE A 64 -25.60 -9.22 -14.72
C PHE A 64 -25.12 -10.06 -13.53
N GLY A 65 -25.17 -9.52 -12.32
CA GLY A 65 -24.79 -10.23 -11.10
C GLY A 65 -23.28 -10.27 -10.86
N PHE A 66 -22.54 -9.28 -11.39
CA PHE A 66 -21.10 -9.15 -11.19
C PHE A 66 -20.72 -7.78 -10.61
N CYS A 67 -19.80 -7.74 -9.66
CA CYS A 67 -19.26 -6.52 -9.11
C CYS A 67 -18.43 -5.77 -10.16
N GLU A 68 -18.76 -4.50 -10.37
CA GLU A 68 -18.12 -3.63 -11.34
C GLU A 68 -17.61 -2.33 -10.70
N GLY A 69 -16.74 -1.64 -11.42
CA GLY A 69 -16.07 -0.42 -10.95
C GLY A 69 -14.77 -0.69 -10.18
N THR A 70 -14.22 0.37 -9.62
CA THR A 70 -12.94 0.34 -8.91
C THR A 70 -13.17 0.27 -7.40
N ALA A 71 -12.60 -0.73 -6.71
CA ALA A 71 -12.79 -0.92 -5.27
C ALA A 71 -12.26 0.27 -4.47
N ARG A 72 -10.99 0.61 -4.71
CA ARG A 72 -10.36 1.83 -4.22
C ARG A 72 -9.62 2.44 -5.40
N VAL A 73 -9.84 3.73 -5.65
CA VAL A 73 -8.72 4.48 -6.22
C VAL A 73 -7.59 4.29 -5.24
N ALA A 74 -6.41 3.89 -5.71
CA ALA A 74 -5.23 4.13 -4.91
C ALA A 74 -5.33 5.62 -4.59
N ALA A 75 -5.70 5.95 -3.34
CA ALA A 75 -5.27 7.20 -2.75
C ALA A 75 -3.85 7.26 -3.21
N ALA A 76 -3.49 8.31 -3.98
CA ALA A 76 -2.13 8.53 -4.37
C ALA A 76 -1.38 8.12 -3.13
N VAL A 77 -0.64 7.02 -3.24
CA VAL A 77 0.43 6.81 -2.33
C VAL A 77 1.25 8.01 -2.82
N GLU A 78 0.98 9.20 -2.24
CA GLU A 78 1.92 9.78 -1.32
C GLU A 78 2.51 8.57 -0.64
N LYS A 79 3.49 8.00 -1.37
CA LYS A 79 4.75 7.72 -0.80
C LYS A 79 4.84 8.93 0.13
N LYS A 80 4.67 8.67 1.41
CA LYS A 80 5.80 8.96 2.25
C LYS A 80 7.00 8.41 1.47
N GLU A 81 7.46 9.19 0.47
CA GLU A 81 8.82 9.62 0.38
C GLU A 81 9.10 9.81 1.85
N GLU A 82 9.81 8.82 2.38
CA GLU A 82 10.46 8.95 3.65
C GLU A 82 11.00 10.36 3.61
N GLU A 83 10.23 11.28 4.19
CA GLU A 83 10.58 12.67 4.29
C GLU A 83 11.68 12.53 5.31
N THR A 84 12.88 12.25 4.78
CA THR A 84 14.15 12.49 5.41
C THR A 84 13.93 13.90 5.87
N VAL A 85 13.59 14.01 7.16
CA VAL A 85 13.22 15.27 7.78
C VAL A 85 14.44 16.11 7.48
N LYS A 86 14.36 16.99 6.48
CA LYS A 86 15.38 17.98 6.20
C LYS A 86 15.27 18.90 7.39
N GLN A 87 15.94 18.50 8.48
CA GLN A 87 15.86 19.18 9.74
C GLN A 87 16.31 20.61 9.47
N PRO A 88 15.43 21.60 9.61
CA PRO A 88 15.77 22.96 9.24
C PRO A 88 16.90 23.43 10.17
N GLY A 89 18.07 23.67 9.59
CA GLY A 89 19.21 24.28 10.30
C GLY A 89 20.51 23.48 10.33
N CYS A 90 20.53 22.23 9.89
CA CYS A 90 21.78 21.44 9.88
C CYS A 90 22.48 21.33 8.51
N VAL A 91 21.86 21.78 7.42
CA VAL A 91 22.53 21.86 6.10
C VAL A 91 22.79 23.32 5.77
N SER A 92 23.96 23.83 6.14
CA SER A 92 24.36 25.21 5.82
C SER A 92 25.88 25.39 5.83
N PRO A 93 26.45 26.36 5.09
CA PRO A 93 27.90 26.61 5.11
C PRO A 93 28.47 26.92 6.51
N SER A 94 27.60 27.35 7.43
CA SER A 94 27.93 27.73 8.80
C SER A 94 27.61 26.64 9.83
N TYR A 95 27.03 25.52 9.41
CA TYR A 95 26.80 24.38 10.28
C TYR A 95 28.13 23.64 10.51
N HIS A 96 28.37 23.25 11.76
CA HIS A 96 29.59 22.55 12.15
C HIS A 96 29.23 21.25 12.84
N PHE A 97 29.71 20.14 12.28
CA PHE A 97 29.58 18.81 12.87
C PHE A 97 30.90 18.05 12.78
N GLU A 98 31.32 17.41 13.86
CA GLU A 98 32.57 16.64 13.89
C GLU A 98 32.32 15.23 13.34
N GLU A 99 32.59 15.05 12.04
CA GLU A 99 32.58 13.74 11.38
C GLU A 99 33.76 12.91 11.91
N GLY A 100 33.50 12.03 12.89
CA GLY A 100 34.54 11.30 13.63
C GLY A 100 35.54 10.48 12.77
N PRO A 101 36.58 9.90 13.41
CA PRO A 101 37.77 9.36 12.72
C PRO A 101 37.52 8.10 11.88
N THR A 102 36.38 7.43 12.06
CA THR A 102 35.99 6.24 11.28
C THR A 102 35.32 6.57 9.94
N GLY A 103 35.33 7.84 9.56
CA GLY A 103 34.91 8.30 8.24
C GLY A 103 33.41 8.51 8.16
N SER A 104 32.98 9.74 8.44
CA SER A 104 31.77 10.34 7.87
C SER A 104 30.49 9.47 7.83
N VAL A 105 30.31 8.54 8.77
CA VAL A 105 29.12 7.68 8.81
C VAL A 105 27.96 8.49 9.35
N CYS A 106 26.82 8.40 8.69
CA CYS A 106 25.65 9.18 9.04
C CYS A 106 24.36 8.35 8.93
N VAL A 107 23.37 8.76 9.70
CA VAL A 107 21.98 8.29 9.65
C VAL A 107 21.04 9.42 9.19
N ASN A 108 21.51 10.67 9.26
CA ASN A 108 20.81 11.86 8.77
C ASN A 108 21.80 13.00 8.48
N ASP A 109 21.33 14.02 7.77
CA ASP A 109 22.13 15.15 7.29
C ASP A 109 22.79 15.95 8.42
N CYS A 110 22.23 15.93 9.63
CA CYS A 110 22.79 16.68 10.76
C CYS A 110 24.01 15.99 11.37
N GLN A 111 24.41 14.83 10.84
CA GLN A 111 25.67 14.17 11.17
C GLN A 111 26.76 14.47 10.14
N CYS A 112 26.51 15.44 9.26
CA CYS A 112 27.42 15.87 8.21
C CYS A 112 27.78 17.35 8.39
N ASP A 113 29.05 17.70 8.10
CA ASP A 113 29.55 19.05 8.29
C ASP A 113 29.10 19.99 7.16
N GLY A 114 28.75 21.22 7.55
CA GLY A 114 28.45 22.29 6.59
C GLY A 114 27.24 21.97 5.70
N MET A 115 27.45 22.01 4.39
CA MET A 115 26.44 21.70 3.37
C MET A 115 26.43 20.23 2.94
N ARG A 116 27.14 19.34 3.64
CA ARG A 116 27.15 17.91 3.32
C ARG A 116 25.83 17.26 3.71
N VAL A 117 25.46 16.22 2.98
CA VAL A 117 24.19 15.49 3.12
C VAL A 117 24.50 14.01 3.32
N CYS A 118 23.66 13.31 4.08
CA CYS A 118 23.83 11.89 4.31
C CYS A 118 23.35 11.09 3.09
N SER A 119 24.26 10.35 2.45
CA SER A 119 23.90 9.46 1.33
C SER A 119 23.06 8.26 1.80
N GLU A 120 22.39 7.60 0.86
CA GLU A 120 21.66 6.34 1.11
C GLU A 120 22.57 5.20 1.63
N PHE A 121 23.88 5.31 1.41
CA PHE A 121 24.87 4.34 1.88
C PHE A 121 25.35 4.63 3.31
N GLY A 122 24.83 5.67 3.96
CA GLY A 122 25.19 6.05 5.32
C GLY A 122 26.53 6.78 5.41
N PHE A 123 26.91 7.52 4.37
CA PHE A 123 28.13 8.33 4.35
C PHE A 123 27.84 9.78 3.95
N CYS A 124 28.45 10.74 4.64
CA CYS A 124 28.33 12.15 4.30
C CYS A 124 29.01 12.44 2.95
N GLU A 125 28.27 13.07 2.05
CA GLU A 125 28.73 13.42 0.70
C GLU A 125 28.53 14.91 0.40
N GLY A 126 29.19 15.38 -0.66
CA GLY A 126 29.21 16.79 -1.04
C GLY A 126 30.32 17.61 -0.38
N THR A 127 30.28 18.92 -0.61
CA THR A 127 31.30 19.86 -0.13
C THR A 127 30.78 20.62 1.10
N ALA A 128 31.49 20.53 2.23
CA ALA A 128 31.08 21.20 3.46
C ALA A 128 30.98 22.73 3.30
N ARG A 129 32.00 23.33 2.70
CA ARG A 129 32.07 24.76 2.40
C ARG A 129 32.70 24.95 1.02
N VAL A 130 32.07 25.77 0.17
CA VAL A 130 32.79 26.30 -0.99
C VAL A 130 33.91 27.18 -0.45
N ALA A 131 35.15 26.88 -0.80
CA ALA A 131 36.25 27.79 -0.51
C ALA A 131 35.83 29.13 -1.09
N ALA A 132 35.74 30.17 -0.24
CA ALA A 132 35.64 31.52 -0.72
C ALA A 132 36.71 31.65 -1.81
N ALA A 133 36.28 31.90 -3.05
CA ALA A 133 37.21 32.33 -4.06
C ALA A 133 37.98 33.46 -3.42
N VAL A 134 39.26 33.22 -3.14
CA VAL A 134 40.20 34.28 -2.87
C VAL A 134 40.18 35.06 -4.18
N GLU A 135 39.27 36.03 -4.28
CA GLU A 135 39.45 37.18 -5.14
C GLU A 135 40.79 37.74 -4.67
N LYS A 136 41.84 37.28 -5.35
CA LYS A 136 43.08 38.01 -5.49
C LYS A 136 42.67 39.35 -6.09
N LYS A 137 42.30 40.29 -5.22
CA LYS A 137 42.38 41.69 -5.56
C LYS A 137 43.87 41.97 -5.61
N GLU A 138 44.43 41.76 -6.80
CA GLU A 138 45.59 42.44 -7.32
C GLU A 138 45.34 43.94 -7.14
N GLU A 139 45.55 44.46 -5.94
CA GLU A 139 45.69 45.88 -5.72
C GLU A 139 47.12 46.24 -6.08
N ARG A 140 47.31 46.40 -7.40
CA ARG A 140 48.31 47.31 -7.94
C ARG A 140 48.15 48.66 -7.22
N ARG A 141 49.10 48.99 -6.34
CA ARG A 141 49.83 50.26 -6.35
C ARG A 141 50.97 50.26 -5.35
#